data_AF-A0A9E2AB70-F1
#
_entry.id   AF-A0A9E2AB70-F1
#
_cell.length_a   1.000
_cell.length_b   1.000
_cell.length_c   1.000
_cell.angle_alpha   90.00
_cell.angle_beta   90.00
_cell.angle_gamma   90.00
#
_symmetry.space_group_name_H-M   'P 1'
#
loop_
_entity.id
_entity.type
_entity.pdbx_description
1 polymer ?
#
loop_
_entity_poly.entity_id
_entity_poly.type
_entity_poly.pdbx_seq_one_letter_code
_entity_poly.pdbx_strand_id
1 'polypeptide(L)'
;MSGRSALVGSAIVVFLTGTAVYLLGRDWTTTLFLTPVSAWQPEFHVSFGFLGASLPSLCHAYAFTLLIILALWPARHARLAGAFSWLLVASALECLQAEAISDVVAAGTGWFAGNPLVDGVLAYMMNGHFDVADLAATAVGVAAAFVATSILEKKT
;
A
#
# COMPACT_ATOMS: atom_id res chain seq x y z
N MET A 1 19.56 4.01 20.48
CA MET A 1 19.02 4.42 19.16
C MET A 1 18.22 5.70 19.34
N SER A 2 18.37 6.67 18.43
CA SER A 2 17.46 7.83 18.42
C SER A 2 16.03 7.35 18.17
N GLY A 3 15.04 8.05 18.72
CA GLY A 3 13.64 7.71 18.49
C GLY A 3 13.26 7.62 17.00
N ARG A 4 13.87 8.46 16.16
CA ARG A 4 13.65 8.46 14.72
C ARG A 4 14.22 7.22 14.04
N SER A 5 15.41 6.77 14.46
CA SER A 5 16.02 5.54 13.93
C SER A 5 15.14 4.31 14.22
N ALA A 6 14.48 4.27 15.39
CA ALA A 6 13.54 3.21 15.72
C ALA A 6 12.29 3.24 14.83
N LEU A 7 11.75 4.43 14.53
CA LEU A 7 10.62 4.58 13.62
C LEU A 7 10.97 4.12 12.19
N VAL A 8 12.11 4.56 11.65
CA VAL A 8 12.59 4.10 10.33
C VAL A 8 12.75 2.59 10.30
N GLY A 9 13.41 2.02 11.33
CA GLY A 9 13.56 0.57 11.44
C GLY A 9 12.22 -0.17 11.45
N SER A 10 11.23 0.35 12.18
CA SER A 10 9.88 -0.23 12.21
C SER A 10 9.18 -0.14 10.86
N ALA A 11 9.31 0.98 10.14
CA ALA A 11 8.72 1.16 8.81
C ALA A 11 9.28 0.12 7.83
N ILE A 12 10.61 -0.08 7.84
CA ILE A 12 11.28 -1.05 6.97
C ILE A 12 10.81 -2.47 7.28
N VAL A 13 10.82 -2.88 8.57
CA VAL A 13 10.42 -4.24 8.96
C VAL A 13 8.97 -4.52 8.58
N VAL A 14 8.06 -3.59 8.88
CA VAL A 14 6.64 -3.75 8.58
C VAL A 14 6.39 -3.73 7.06
N PHE A 15 7.07 -2.87 6.31
CA PHE A 15 7.01 -2.86 4.85
C PHE A 15 7.44 -4.20 4.24
N LEU A 16 8.59 -4.72 4.66
CA LEU A 16 9.11 -5.99 4.17
C LEU A 16 8.18 -7.16 4.52
N THR A 17 7.56 -7.11 5.70
CA THR A 17 6.57 -8.13 6.12
C THR A 17 5.34 -8.11 5.21
N GLY A 18 4.73 -6.94 4.98
CA GLY A 18 3.59 -6.81 4.09
C GLY A 18 3.91 -7.22 2.65
N THR A 19 5.08 -6.82 2.15
CA THR A 19 5.56 -7.20 0.83
C THR A 19 5.81 -8.71 0.71
N ALA A 20 6.40 -9.35 1.72
CA ALA A 20 6.59 -10.80 1.71
C ALA A 20 5.26 -11.55 1.67
N VAL A 21 4.29 -11.17 2.51
CA VAL A 21 2.95 -11.77 2.51
C VAL A 21 2.25 -11.57 1.16
N TYR A 22 2.35 -10.36 0.59
CA TYR A 22 1.79 -10.03 -0.72
C TYR A 22 2.40 -10.90 -1.83
N LEU A 23 3.73 -10.97 -1.92
CA LEU A 23 4.45 -11.70 -2.97
C LEU A 23 4.24 -13.22 -2.88
N LEU A 24 4.13 -13.77 -1.67
CA LEU A 24 3.94 -15.20 -1.44
C LEU A 24 2.47 -15.64 -1.62
N GLY A 25 1.52 -14.70 -1.52
CA GLY A 25 0.08 -14.96 -1.61
C GLY A 25 -0.56 -14.63 -2.97
N ARG A 26 0.02 -13.74 -3.77
CA ARG A 26 -0.54 -13.29 -5.07
C ARG A 26 0.02 -14.07 -6.25
N ASP A 27 -0.78 -14.20 -7.30
CA ASP A 27 -0.35 -14.65 -8.63
C ASP A 27 0.46 -13.54 -9.32
N TRP A 28 1.70 -13.83 -9.72
CA TRP A 28 2.58 -12.84 -10.34
C TRP A 28 2.20 -12.54 -11.78
N THR A 29 1.46 -13.43 -12.45
CA THR A 29 1.03 -13.22 -13.85
C THR A 29 0.05 -12.06 -13.98
N THR A 30 -0.81 -11.85 -12.98
CA THR A 30 -1.82 -10.79 -12.94
C THR A 30 -1.41 -9.58 -12.10
N THR A 31 -0.23 -9.61 -11.48
CA THR A 31 0.21 -8.57 -10.55
C THR A 31 1.13 -7.57 -11.24
N LEU A 32 0.77 -6.29 -11.10
CA LEU A 32 1.51 -5.15 -11.61
C LEU A 32 3.00 -5.23 -11.25
N PHE A 33 3.87 -5.06 -12.26
CA PHE A 33 5.34 -5.16 -12.21
C PHE A 33 5.93 -6.55 -11.93
N LEU A 34 5.12 -7.54 -11.54
CA LEU A 34 5.58 -8.92 -11.35
C LEU A 34 5.40 -9.78 -12.60
N THR A 35 4.48 -9.43 -13.50
CA THR A 35 4.24 -10.17 -14.74
C THR A 35 5.52 -10.46 -15.54
N PRO A 36 6.46 -9.50 -15.73
CA PRO A 36 7.69 -9.75 -16.49
C PRO A 36 8.64 -10.77 -15.84
N VAL A 37 8.50 -11.00 -14.52
CA VAL A 37 9.33 -11.93 -13.73
C VAL A 37 8.52 -13.10 -13.19
N SER A 38 7.29 -13.30 -13.67
CA SER A 38 6.38 -14.36 -13.21
C SER A 38 6.95 -15.78 -13.38
N ALA A 39 7.86 -15.98 -14.34
CA ALA A 39 8.60 -17.23 -14.49
C ALA A 39 9.49 -17.59 -13.28
N TRP A 40 9.75 -16.64 -12.38
CA TRP A 40 10.51 -16.85 -11.15
C TRP A 40 9.60 -17.00 -9.92
N GLN A 41 8.28 -17.03 -10.11
CA GLN A 41 7.34 -17.27 -9.03
C GLN A 41 7.60 -18.68 -8.45
N PRO A 42 7.77 -18.81 -7.12
CA PRO A 42 7.88 -20.11 -6.49
C PRO A 42 6.64 -20.97 -6.77
N GLU A 43 6.83 -22.28 -7.00
CA GLU A 43 5.73 -23.21 -7.27
C GLU A 43 4.75 -23.35 -6.10
N PHE A 44 5.15 -22.96 -4.89
CA PHE A 44 4.28 -22.99 -3.72
C PHE A 44 3.59 -21.64 -3.52
N HIS A 45 2.26 -21.65 -3.47
CA HIS A 45 1.47 -20.52 -3.01
C HIS A 45 1.19 -20.68 -1.52
N VAL A 46 1.64 -19.71 -0.71
CA VAL A 46 1.31 -19.69 0.71
C VAL A 46 -0.03 -19.02 0.87
N SER A 47 -1.06 -19.79 1.19
CA SER A 47 -2.34 -19.22 1.59
C SER A 47 -2.26 -18.77 3.05
N PHE A 48 -2.21 -17.45 3.24
CA PHE A 48 -2.30 -16.83 4.57
C PHE A 48 -3.76 -16.63 5.03
N GLY A 49 -4.75 -17.10 4.24
CA GLY A 49 -6.17 -16.92 4.53
C GLY A 49 -6.53 -15.45 4.74
N PHE A 50 -7.27 -15.16 5.81
CA PHE A 50 -7.66 -13.79 6.19
C PHE A 50 -6.46 -12.85 6.38
N LEU A 51 -5.32 -13.34 6.89
CA LEU A 51 -4.13 -12.50 7.02
C LEU A 51 -3.59 -12.10 5.65
N GLY A 52 -3.63 -13.00 4.66
CA GLY A 52 -3.18 -12.69 3.30
C GLY A 52 -4.00 -11.62 2.60
N ALA A 53 -5.29 -11.51 2.97
CA ALA A 53 -6.20 -10.53 2.38
C ALA A 53 -5.84 -9.10 2.79
N SER A 54 -5.75 -8.81 4.10
CA SER A 54 -5.68 -7.41 4.57
C SER A 54 -4.40 -7.04 5.33
N LEU A 55 -3.53 -8.00 5.68
CA LEU A 55 -2.26 -7.70 6.36
C LEU A 55 -1.33 -6.84 5.49
N PRO A 56 -1.18 -7.08 4.18
CA PRO A 56 -0.39 -6.19 3.33
C PRO A 56 -0.90 -4.74 3.37
N SER A 57 -2.21 -4.54 3.24
CA SER A 57 -2.86 -3.23 3.25
C SER A 57 -2.60 -2.48 4.57
N LEU A 58 -2.68 -3.16 5.71
CA LEU A 58 -2.28 -2.59 7.02
C LEU A 58 -0.79 -2.24 7.07
N CYS A 59 0.08 -3.19 6.71
CA CYS A 59 1.52 -3.05 6.83
C CYS A 59 2.06 -1.91 5.95
N HIS A 60 1.63 -1.87 4.68
CA HIS A 60 2.02 -0.83 3.74
C HIS A 60 1.47 0.53 4.19
N ALA A 61 0.22 0.60 4.66
CA ALA A 61 -0.35 1.84 5.16
C ALA A 61 0.40 2.42 6.37
N TYR A 62 0.78 1.57 7.32
CA TYR A 62 1.65 1.98 8.43
C TYR A 62 3.00 2.50 7.93
N ALA A 63 3.69 1.72 7.09
CA ALA A 63 5.04 2.04 6.65
C ALA A 63 5.10 3.32 5.83
N PHE A 64 4.23 3.46 4.81
CA PHE A 64 4.24 4.65 3.95
C PHE A 64 3.81 5.90 4.69
N THR A 65 2.78 5.82 5.54
CA THR A 65 2.39 6.95 6.40
C THR A 65 3.57 7.40 7.25
N LEU A 66 4.25 6.46 7.91
CA LEU A 66 5.38 6.77 8.76
C LEU A 66 6.55 7.40 7.99
N LEU A 67 6.87 6.87 6.81
CA LEU A 67 7.94 7.41 5.96
C LEU A 67 7.62 8.81 5.46
N ILE A 68 6.38 9.10 5.05
CA ILE A 68 5.97 10.45 4.63
C ILE A 68 6.06 11.43 5.80
N ILE A 69 5.57 11.05 6.99
CA ILE A 69 5.67 11.90 8.19
C ILE A 69 7.14 12.23 8.49
N LEU A 70 8.03 11.23 8.43
CA LEU A 70 9.46 11.41 8.67
C LEU A 70 10.14 12.26 7.60
N ALA A 71 9.73 12.13 6.33
CA ALA A 71 10.25 12.93 5.22
C ALA A 71 9.84 14.41 5.33
N LEU A 72 8.64 14.69 5.85
CA LEU A 72 8.14 16.05 6.07
C LEU A 72 8.61 16.67 7.40
N TRP A 73 9.28 15.90 8.27
CA TRP A 73 9.76 16.40 9.56
C TRP A 73 10.88 17.45 9.39
N PRO A 74 10.92 18.55 10.17
CA PRO A 74 10.12 18.88 11.36
C PRO A 74 8.92 19.79 11.08
N ALA A 75 8.34 19.78 9.87
CA ALA A 75 7.21 20.66 9.59
C ALA A 75 6.06 20.45 10.60
N ARG A 76 5.49 21.55 11.11
CA ARG A 76 4.40 21.53 12.11
C ARG A 76 3.21 20.63 11.75
N HIS A 77 2.98 20.45 10.45
CA HIS A 77 1.87 19.68 9.90
C HIS A 77 2.27 18.30 9.38
N ALA A 78 3.53 17.88 9.55
CA ALA A 78 4.07 16.65 8.97
C ALA A 78 3.22 15.41 9.31
N ARG A 79 2.79 15.27 10.57
CA ARG A 79 1.96 14.12 11.02
C ARG A 79 0.60 14.08 10.32
N LEU A 80 -0.12 15.20 10.31
CA LEU A 80 -1.45 15.29 9.69
C LEU A 80 -1.34 15.18 8.18
N ALA A 81 -0.37 15.86 7.56
CA ALA A 81 -0.13 15.80 6.13
C ALA A 81 0.22 14.37 5.69
N GLY A 82 1.09 13.67 6.42
CA GLY A 82 1.46 12.28 6.08
C GLY A 82 0.30 11.31 6.23
N ALA A 83 -0.43 11.37 7.34
CA ALA A 83 -1.60 10.52 7.57
C ALA A 83 -2.71 10.76 6.53
N PHE A 84 -3.05 12.02 6.28
CA PHE A 84 -4.09 12.36 5.31
C PHE A 84 -3.68 12.01 3.88
N SER A 85 -2.44 12.33 3.47
CA SER A 85 -1.97 12.06 2.12
C SER A 85 -2.01 10.57 1.80
N TRP A 86 -1.51 9.73 2.71
CA TRP A 86 -1.51 8.29 2.43
C TRP A 86 -2.91 7.69 2.47
N LEU A 87 -3.75 8.08 3.44
CA LEU A 87 -5.14 7.61 3.49
C LEU A 87 -5.91 7.98 2.21
N LEU A 88 -5.70 9.19 1.68
CA LEU A 88 -6.29 9.64 0.42
C LEU A 88 -5.81 8.79 -0.75
N VAL A 89 -4.48 8.59 -0.88
CA VAL A 89 -3.90 7.79 -1.97
C VAL A 89 -4.41 6.36 -1.92
N ALA A 90 -4.35 5.70 -0.76
CA ALA A 90 -4.80 4.32 -0.59
C ALA A 90 -6.31 4.18 -0.87
N SER A 91 -7.13 5.10 -0.36
CA SER A 91 -8.58 5.08 -0.63
C SER A 91 -8.90 5.31 -2.11
N ALA A 92 -8.14 6.19 -2.79
CA ALA A 92 -8.32 6.42 -4.21
C ALA A 92 -7.94 5.17 -5.03
N LEU A 93 -6.83 4.52 -4.71
CA LEU A 93 -6.40 3.27 -5.36
C LEU A 93 -7.44 2.16 -5.17
N GLU A 94 -8.01 2.03 -3.98
CA GLU A 94 -9.07 1.06 -3.69
C GLU A 94 -10.35 1.36 -4.50
N CYS A 95 -10.78 2.63 -4.53
CA CYS A 95 -11.93 3.04 -5.32
C CYS A 95 -11.75 2.79 -6.83
N LEU A 96 -10.53 2.86 -7.35
CA LEU A 96 -10.27 2.52 -8.76
C LEU A 96 -10.55 1.04 -9.08
N GLN A 97 -10.60 0.16 -8.08
CA GLN A 97 -10.96 -1.26 -8.23
C GLN A 97 -12.46 -1.52 -8.09
N ALA A 98 -13.27 -0.48 -7.83
CA ALA A 98 -14.72 -0.61 -7.85
C ALA A 98 -15.21 -0.73 -9.30
N GLU A 99 -16.05 -1.73 -9.58
CA GLU A 99 -16.54 -2.08 -10.93
C GLU A 99 -17.09 -0.85 -11.70
N ALA A 100 -17.89 -0.02 -11.02
CA ALA A 100 -18.47 1.19 -11.61
C ALA A 100 -17.42 2.24 -12.06
N ILE A 101 -16.24 2.25 -11.44
CA ILE A 101 -15.16 3.18 -11.77
C ILE A 101 -14.21 2.53 -12.79
N SER A 102 -13.93 1.24 -12.65
CA SER A 102 -12.98 0.53 -13.47
C SER A 102 -13.39 0.51 -14.95
N ASP A 103 -14.68 0.33 -15.24
CA ASP A 103 -15.21 0.32 -16.60
C ASP A 103 -15.12 1.68 -17.29
N VAL A 104 -15.41 2.76 -16.54
CA VAL A 104 -15.34 4.14 -17.04
C VAL A 104 -13.90 4.50 -17.40
N VAL A 105 -12.94 4.12 -16.56
CA VAL A 105 -11.52 4.40 -16.81
C VAL A 105 -11.01 3.58 -18.00
N ALA A 106 -11.34 2.29 -18.08
CA ALA A 106 -10.92 1.43 -19.18
C ALA A 106 -11.43 1.95 -20.55
N ALA A 107 -12.65 2.50 -20.60
CA ALA A 107 -13.20 3.11 -21.81
C ALA A 107 -12.45 4.39 -22.24
N GLY A 108 -11.88 5.14 -21.29
CA GLY A 108 -11.18 6.40 -21.53
C GLY A 108 -9.70 6.28 -21.87
N THR A 109 -9.05 5.15 -21.54
CA THR A 109 -7.59 4.99 -21.63
C THR A 109 -7.08 4.48 -22.97
N GLY A 110 -7.94 4.22 -23.96
CA GLY A 110 -7.54 3.65 -25.26
C GLY A 110 -6.47 4.47 -26.02
N TRP A 111 -6.38 5.77 -25.75
CA TRP A 111 -5.39 6.68 -26.33
C TRP A 111 -3.96 6.46 -25.79
N PHE A 112 -3.83 5.71 -24.69
CA PHE A 112 -2.57 5.42 -24.00
C PHE A 112 -2.11 3.97 -24.18
N ALA A 113 -2.73 3.21 -25.09
CA ALA A 113 -2.40 1.81 -25.32
C ALA A 113 -0.90 1.61 -25.58
N GLY A 114 -0.28 0.64 -24.89
CA GLY A 114 1.14 0.32 -25.00
C GLY A 114 2.05 1.16 -24.10
N ASN A 115 1.50 2.06 -23.29
CA ASN A 115 2.27 2.71 -22.23
C ASN A 115 2.32 1.78 -21.01
N PRO A 116 3.52 1.30 -20.58
CA PRO A 116 3.64 0.30 -19.52
C PRO A 116 3.12 0.78 -18.16
N LEU A 117 3.10 2.09 -17.89
CA LEU A 117 2.50 2.63 -16.66
C LEU A 117 0.99 2.57 -16.72
N VAL A 118 0.38 2.92 -17.85
CA VAL A 118 -1.07 2.89 -18.01
C VAL A 118 -1.57 1.45 -18.05
N ASP A 119 -0.92 0.59 -18.83
CA ASP A 119 -1.25 -0.84 -18.89
C ASP A 119 -1.13 -1.49 -17.50
N GLY A 120 -0.12 -1.08 -16.74
CA GLY A 120 0.08 -1.54 -15.38
C GLY A 120 -1.01 -1.09 -14.40
N VAL A 121 -1.40 0.18 -14.44
CA VAL A 121 -2.51 0.70 -13.64
C VAL A 121 -3.83 0.03 -14.04
N LEU A 122 -4.09 -0.16 -15.33
CA LEU A 122 -5.27 -0.88 -15.82
C LEU A 122 -5.29 -2.33 -15.33
N ALA A 123 -4.15 -3.03 -15.38
CA ALA A 123 -4.04 -4.38 -14.83
C ALA A 123 -4.31 -4.41 -13.32
N TYR A 124 -3.80 -3.44 -12.56
CA TYR A 124 -4.11 -3.30 -11.13
C TYR A 124 -5.60 -3.07 -10.87
N MET A 125 -6.27 -2.28 -11.70
CA MET A 125 -7.70 -1.99 -11.58
C MET A 125 -8.56 -3.21 -11.95
N MET A 126 -8.22 -3.91 -13.03
CA MET A 126 -9.01 -5.02 -13.58
C MET A 126 -8.80 -6.34 -12.85
N ASN A 127 -7.62 -6.56 -12.27
CA ASN A 127 -7.32 -7.75 -11.47
C ASN A 127 -7.47 -7.50 -9.96
N GLY A 128 -7.91 -6.28 -9.61
CA GLY A 128 -8.23 -5.85 -8.26
C GLY A 128 -9.69 -6.12 -7.90
N HIS A 129 -10.01 -6.00 -6.62
CA HIS A 129 -11.38 -6.01 -6.15
C HIS A 129 -11.48 -5.05 -4.97
N PHE A 130 -12.46 -4.15 -5.03
CA PHE A 130 -12.75 -3.26 -3.92
C PHE A 130 -13.12 -4.06 -2.65
N ASP A 131 -12.34 -3.90 -1.59
CA ASP A 131 -12.58 -4.52 -0.29
C ASP A 131 -12.62 -3.48 0.84
N VAL A 132 -13.75 -3.45 1.54
CA VAL A 132 -13.93 -2.58 2.72
C VAL A 132 -12.97 -2.96 3.85
N ALA A 133 -12.58 -4.23 3.95
CA ALA A 133 -11.59 -4.69 4.92
C ALA A 133 -10.22 -4.04 4.68
N ASP A 134 -9.87 -3.77 3.41
CA ASP A 134 -8.61 -3.14 3.04
C ASP A 134 -8.60 -1.64 3.37
N LEU A 135 -9.73 -0.95 3.21
CA LEU A 135 -9.91 0.41 3.71
C LEU A 135 -9.80 0.47 5.24
N ALA A 136 -10.41 -0.48 5.96
CA ALA A 136 -10.34 -0.54 7.40
C ALA A 136 -8.90 -0.83 7.88
N ALA A 137 -8.23 -1.80 7.26
CA ALA A 137 -6.83 -2.14 7.51
C ALA A 137 -5.90 -0.94 7.24
N THR A 138 -6.14 -0.22 6.16
CA THR A 138 -5.43 1.03 5.82
C THR A 138 -5.62 2.09 6.91
N ALA A 139 -6.86 2.33 7.33
CA ALA A 139 -7.17 3.31 8.38
C ALA A 139 -6.47 2.95 9.71
N VAL A 140 -6.44 1.66 10.07
CA VAL A 140 -5.72 1.15 11.25
C VAL A 140 -4.22 1.37 11.11
N GLY A 141 -3.62 1.06 9.96
CA GLY A 141 -2.19 1.27 9.69
C GLY A 141 -1.78 2.75 9.79
N VAL A 142 -2.57 3.64 9.17
CA VAL A 142 -2.40 5.11 9.25
C VAL A 142 -2.48 5.58 10.70
N ALA A 143 -3.51 5.15 11.45
CA ALA A 143 -3.68 5.52 12.84
C ALA A 143 -2.51 5.04 13.72
N ALA A 144 -2.02 3.82 13.50
CA ALA A 144 -0.88 3.28 14.21
C ALA A 144 0.40 4.10 13.96
N ALA A 145 0.68 4.50 12.71
CA ALA A 145 1.81 5.36 12.38
C ALA A 145 1.70 6.76 13.02
N PHE A 146 0.48 7.33 13.03
CA PHE A 146 0.22 8.61 13.68
C PHE A 146 0.44 8.54 15.21
N VAL A 147 -0.01 7.47 15.86
CA VAL A 147 0.22 7.25 17.30
C VAL A 147 1.70 7.03 17.59
N ALA A 148 2.40 6.18 16.82
CA ALA A 148 3.82 5.90 17.01
C ALA A 148 4.68 7.17 16.95
N THR A 149 4.39 8.05 15.99
CA THR A 149 5.09 9.35 15.86
C THR A 149 4.72 10.32 16.98
N SER A 150 3.47 10.32 17.45
CA SER A 150 3.00 11.16 18.56
C SER A 150 3.66 10.81 19.90
N ILE A 151 3.90 9.52 20.15
CA ILE A 151 4.60 9.07 21.37
C ILE A 151 6.05 9.56 21.38
N LEU A 152 6.69 9.63 20.21
CA LEU A 152 8.08 10.07 20.10
C LEU A 152 8.23 11.57 20.33
N GLU A 153 7.33 12.37 19.78
CA GLU A 153 7.33 13.84 19.93
C GLU A 153 7.17 14.26 21.39
N LYS A 154 6.37 13.56 22.18
CA LYS A 154 6.22 13.83 23.62
C LYS A 154 7.48 13.57 24.45
N LYS A 155 8.44 12.81 23.92
CA LYS A 155 9.69 12.46 24.62
C LYS A 155 10.86 13.39 24.29
N THR A 156 10.70 14.27 23.30
CA THR A 156 11.70 15.25 22.85
C THR A 156 11.31 16.64 23.29
#